data_AF-A0A819IAV9-F1
#
_entry.id   AF-A0A819IAV9-F1
#
_cell.length_a   1.000
_cell.length_b   1.000
_cell.length_c   1.000
_cell.angle_alpha   90.00
_cell.angle_beta   90.00
_cell.angle_gamma   90.00
#
_symmetry.space_group_name_H-M   'P 1'
#
loop_
_entity.id
_entity.type
_entity.pdbx_description
1 polymer ?
#
loop_
_entity_poly.entity_id
_entity_poly.type
_entity_poly.pdbx_seq_one_letter_code
_entity_poly.pdbx_strand_id
1 'polypeptide(L)'
;MTSTKTIPQVLSCQELKELLQTSPPQVVVLEADIGKQVEANFKEGHIPTAQYFDQLEYTTPTAFIPRGLPDVKSFEDYLTRLGVSNEDHIVLYDRSAAGFFAAGRAWFLLKTYGVDNVSILNGGFQAWAREINEIETLETNPPKKEVEYLSLRITSQIHLMLQTKKFTVKLNEQMVRYFDQITSNLSLDANSSQRVQVVDARPPNLFYGRSK
;
A
#
# COMPACT_ATOMS: atom_id res chain seq x y z
N MET A 1 -3.50 -30.72 13.37
CA MET A 1 -3.94 -29.30 13.32
C MET A 1 -2.68 -28.46 13.25
N THR A 2 -2.29 -27.99 12.06
CA THR A 2 -1.17 -27.06 11.92
C THR A 2 -1.65 -25.69 12.39
N SER A 3 -1.07 -25.21 13.50
CA SER A 3 -1.28 -23.84 13.96
C SER A 3 -0.81 -22.89 12.84
N THR A 4 -1.72 -22.18 12.19
CA THR A 4 -1.36 -21.13 11.24
C THR A 4 -0.61 -20.04 11.99
N LYS A 5 0.71 -19.95 11.75
CA LYS A 5 1.56 -18.92 12.36
C LYS A 5 1.10 -17.56 11.83
N THR A 6 0.63 -16.69 12.72
CA THR A 6 0.25 -15.31 12.37
C THR A 6 1.47 -14.56 11.86
N ILE A 7 1.37 -13.92 10.68
CA ILE A 7 2.43 -13.09 10.12
C ILE A 7 2.40 -11.72 10.81
N PRO A 8 3.53 -11.21 11.35
CA PRO A 8 3.57 -9.93 12.06
C PRO A 8 3.39 -8.74 11.12
N GLN A 9 2.83 -7.62 11.62
CA GLN A 9 2.59 -6.41 10.81
C GLN A 9 3.87 -5.67 10.39
N VAL A 10 5.01 -5.96 11.02
CA VAL A 10 6.31 -5.46 10.61
C VAL A 10 7.22 -6.66 10.46
N LEU A 11 7.85 -6.79 9.29
CA LEU A 11 8.75 -7.89 8.94
C LEU A 11 10.18 -7.39 8.87
N SER A 12 11.12 -8.18 9.35
CA SER A 12 12.53 -8.08 8.97
C SER A 12 12.77 -8.60 7.55
N CYS A 13 13.93 -8.26 6.96
CA CYS A 13 14.30 -8.78 5.65
C CYS A 13 14.40 -10.32 5.64
N GLN A 14 14.89 -10.91 6.74
CA GLN A 14 15.02 -12.35 6.86
C GLN A 14 13.65 -13.05 6.94
N GLU A 15 12.69 -12.50 7.69
CA GLU A 15 11.34 -13.04 7.76
C GLU A 15 10.63 -12.97 6.40
N LEU A 16 10.78 -11.88 5.66
CA LEU A 16 10.24 -11.78 4.31
C LEU A 16 10.89 -12.81 3.36
N LYS A 17 12.21 -12.97 3.42
CA LYS A 17 12.93 -13.98 2.62
C LYS A 17 12.39 -15.40 2.88
N GLU A 18 12.17 -15.76 4.14
CA GLU A 18 11.59 -17.06 4.51
C GLU A 18 10.17 -17.25 3.96
N LEU A 19 9.34 -16.20 3.98
CA LEU A 19 7.99 -16.25 3.42
C LEU A 19 8.00 -16.42 1.90
N LEU A 20 8.93 -15.78 1.19
CA LEU A 20 9.09 -15.88 -0.26
C LEU A 20 9.56 -17.28 -0.72
N GLN A 21 10.26 -18.02 0.15
CA GLN A 21 10.76 -19.37 -0.15
C GLN A 21 9.70 -20.47 0.02
N THR A 22 8.49 -20.14 0.48
CA THR A 22 7.39 -21.11 0.60
C THR A 22 6.73 -21.42 -0.75
N SER A 23 6.11 -22.59 -0.89
CA SER A 23 5.44 -23.02 -2.14
C SER A 23 3.98 -23.47 -1.87
N PRO A 24 2.97 -22.73 -2.35
CA PRO A 24 3.08 -21.40 -2.96
C PRO A 24 3.57 -20.34 -1.95
N PRO A 25 4.17 -19.23 -2.43
CA PRO A 25 4.52 -18.12 -1.55
C PRO A 25 3.30 -17.65 -0.76
N GLN A 26 3.47 -17.49 0.56
CA GLN A 26 2.39 -17.07 1.46
C GLN A 26 2.06 -15.57 1.37
N VAL A 27 2.84 -14.79 0.62
CA VAL A 27 2.73 -13.34 0.55
C VAL A 27 2.71 -12.79 -0.87
N VAL A 28 2.09 -11.62 -1.02
CA VAL A 28 2.22 -10.75 -2.19
C VAL A 28 3.01 -9.51 -1.78
N VAL A 29 4.11 -9.22 -2.48
CA VAL A 29 4.98 -8.08 -2.18
C VAL A 29 4.62 -6.91 -3.11
N LEU A 30 4.46 -5.70 -2.56
CA LEU A 30 4.16 -4.49 -3.33
C LEU A 30 5.20 -3.40 -3.02
N GLU A 31 5.83 -2.86 -4.08
CA GLU A 31 6.68 -1.66 -3.99
C GLU A 31 5.80 -0.41 -4.03
N ALA A 32 5.43 0.07 -2.83
CA ALA A 32 4.45 1.12 -2.61
C ALA A 32 5.08 2.51 -2.60
N ASP A 33 5.41 3.03 -3.77
CA ASP A 33 6.01 4.34 -3.95
C ASP A 33 5.07 5.35 -4.64
N ILE A 34 5.54 6.59 -4.86
CA ILE A 34 4.70 7.68 -5.38
C ILE A 34 5.48 8.52 -6.39
N GLY A 35 4.94 8.70 -7.59
CA GLY A 35 5.39 9.72 -8.54
C GLY A 35 6.10 9.20 -9.79
N LYS A 36 6.80 10.10 -10.49
CA LYS A 36 7.27 9.82 -11.86
C LYS A 36 8.42 8.81 -11.94
N GLN A 37 9.13 8.60 -10.84
CA GLN A 37 10.30 7.73 -10.79
C GLN A 37 9.96 6.29 -10.40
N VAL A 38 8.73 6.01 -9.96
CA VAL A 38 8.36 4.68 -9.45
C VAL A 38 8.61 3.61 -10.50
N GLU A 39 8.17 3.85 -11.73
CA GLU A 39 8.32 2.87 -12.80
C GLU A 39 9.81 2.62 -13.09
N ALA A 40 10.57 3.69 -13.38
CA ALA A 40 12.00 3.58 -13.69
C ALA A 40 12.80 2.88 -12.57
N ASN A 41 12.55 3.26 -11.32
CA ASN A 41 13.18 2.65 -10.14
C ASN A 41 12.90 1.16 -10.05
N PHE A 42 11.63 0.77 -10.21
CA PHE A 42 11.20 -0.61 -10.19
C PHE A 42 11.86 -1.41 -11.33
N LYS A 43 12.03 -0.81 -12.52
CA LYS A 43 12.75 -1.46 -13.64
C LYS A 43 14.20 -1.79 -13.33
N GLU A 44 14.88 -0.88 -12.66
CA GLU A 44 16.29 -1.00 -12.32
C GLU A 44 16.55 -2.01 -11.19
N GLY A 45 15.56 -2.27 -10.33
CA GLY A 45 15.67 -3.29 -9.29
C GLY A 45 14.48 -3.33 -8.35
N HIS A 46 14.05 -4.50 -7.91
CA HIS A 46 12.99 -4.66 -6.93
C HIS A 46 13.18 -5.96 -6.13
N ILE A 47 12.44 -6.09 -5.03
CA ILE A 47 12.42 -7.34 -4.24
C ILE A 47 11.81 -8.45 -5.09
N PRO A 48 12.33 -9.70 -5.03
CA PRO A 48 11.81 -10.79 -5.83
C PRO A 48 10.29 -10.95 -5.71
N THR A 49 9.63 -11.19 -6.85
CA THR A 49 8.16 -11.33 -7.01
C THR A 49 7.33 -10.08 -6.71
N ALA A 50 7.97 -8.96 -6.35
CA ALA A 50 7.25 -7.72 -6.05
C ALA A 50 6.47 -7.24 -7.26
N GLN A 51 5.34 -6.59 -6.99
CA GLN A 51 4.56 -5.88 -7.98
C GLN A 51 4.70 -4.38 -7.73
N TYR A 52 4.72 -3.64 -8.83
CA TYR A 52 4.69 -2.19 -8.81
C TYR A 52 3.39 -1.66 -8.17
N PHE A 53 3.50 -0.69 -7.26
CA PHE A 53 2.36 -0.05 -6.59
C PHE A 53 2.53 1.48 -6.53
N ASP A 54 2.20 2.20 -7.61
CA ASP A 54 2.15 3.67 -7.60
C ASP A 54 0.82 4.18 -7.05
N GLN A 55 0.93 4.91 -5.94
CA GLN A 55 -0.23 5.42 -5.24
C GLN A 55 -0.99 6.51 -6.00
N LEU A 56 -0.45 7.04 -7.10
CA LEU A 56 -1.16 7.99 -7.95
C LEU A 56 -2.22 7.32 -8.83
N GLU A 57 -2.09 6.02 -9.14
CA GLU A 57 -2.97 5.32 -10.09
C GLU A 57 -4.41 5.09 -9.59
N TYR A 58 -4.62 5.15 -8.28
CA TYR A 58 -5.95 4.97 -7.68
C TYR A 58 -6.42 6.21 -6.93
N THR A 59 -5.65 7.29 -6.90
CA THR A 59 -6.07 8.55 -6.25
C THR A 59 -6.93 9.40 -7.16
N THR A 60 -7.97 10.01 -6.58
CA THR A 60 -8.78 11.05 -7.23
C THR A 60 -8.40 12.42 -6.67
N PRO A 61 -7.40 13.11 -7.26
CA PRO A 61 -6.97 14.41 -6.75
C PRO A 61 -8.06 15.47 -6.92
N THR A 62 -8.18 16.35 -5.94
CA THR A 62 -8.93 17.60 -6.05
C THR A 62 -7.97 18.80 -5.97
N ALA A 63 -8.46 20.00 -6.29
CA ALA A 63 -7.65 21.23 -6.20
C ALA A 63 -7.05 21.45 -4.79
N PHE A 64 -7.71 20.96 -3.73
CA PHE A 64 -7.30 21.16 -2.35
C PHE A 64 -6.72 19.90 -1.70
N ILE A 65 -7.07 18.72 -2.21
CA ILE A 65 -6.70 17.42 -1.65
C ILE A 65 -6.06 16.58 -2.76
N PRO A 66 -4.73 16.67 -2.95
CA PRO A 66 -4.06 16.00 -4.06
C PRO A 66 -3.98 14.47 -3.88
N ARG A 67 -4.12 13.96 -2.65
CA ARG A 67 -3.95 12.52 -2.33
C ARG A 67 -4.95 12.04 -1.28
N GLY A 68 -6.21 12.39 -1.49
CA GLY A 68 -7.32 11.98 -0.62
C GLY A 68 -7.52 10.47 -0.55
N LEU A 69 -8.49 10.04 0.24
CA LEU A 69 -8.94 8.65 0.21
C LEU A 69 -9.50 8.33 -1.18
N PRO A 70 -9.12 7.21 -1.79
CA PRO A 70 -9.69 6.79 -3.08
C PRO A 70 -11.17 6.41 -2.92
N ASP A 71 -11.93 6.41 -4.01
CA ASP A 71 -13.21 5.71 -3.96
C ASP A 71 -12.99 4.20 -3.88
N VAL A 72 -13.94 3.48 -3.27
CA VAL A 72 -13.87 2.03 -3.04
C VAL A 72 -13.59 1.29 -4.35
N LYS A 73 -14.30 1.65 -5.43
CA LYS A 73 -14.25 0.92 -6.68
C LYS A 73 -12.91 1.08 -7.39
N SER A 74 -12.36 2.28 -7.44
CA SER A 74 -11.03 2.55 -7.99
C SER A 74 -9.94 1.77 -7.24
N PHE A 75 -10.04 1.68 -5.91
CA PHE A 75 -9.07 0.95 -5.10
C PHE A 75 -9.19 -0.58 -5.28
N GLU A 76 -10.42 -1.13 -5.31
CA GLU A 76 -10.68 -2.54 -5.63
C GLU A 76 -10.15 -2.92 -7.02
N ASP A 77 -10.44 -2.10 -8.02
CA ASP A 77 -10.03 -2.34 -9.40
C ASP A 77 -8.51 -2.29 -9.52
N TYR A 78 -7.85 -1.39 -8.80
CA TYR A 78 -6.40 -1.31 -8.77
C TYR A 78 -5.76 -2.57 -8.18
N LEU A 79 -6.18 -2.98 -6.98
CA LEU A 79 -5.64 -4.18 -6.32
C LEU A 79 -5.97 -5.47 -7.09
N THR A 80 -7.15 -5.53 -7.71
CA THR A 80 -7.53 -6.63 -8.61
C THR A 80 -6.63 -6.69 -9.83
N ARG A 81 -6.29 -5.54 -10.45
CA ARG A 81 -5.33 -5.48 -11.58
C ARG A 81 -3.95 -5.99 -11.20
N LEU A 82 -3.51 -5.72 -9.97
CA LEU A 82 -2.23 -6.22 -9.42
C LEU A 82 -2.24 -7.73 -9.12
N GLY A 83 -3.40 -8.39 -9.21
CA GLY A 83 -3.56 -9.83 -8.97
C GLY A 83 -3.67 -10.22 -7.50
N VAL A 84 -3.93 -9.24 -6.63
CA VAL A 84 -4.16 -9.43 -5.20
C VAL A 84 -5.59 -9.96 -4.99
N SER A 85 -5.76 -10.91 -4.08
CA SER A 85 -7.06 -11.35 -3.55
C SER A 85 -7.19 -11.07 -2.05
N ASN A 86 -8.41 -11.15 -1.52
CA ASN A 86 -8.67 -10.86 -0.11
C ASN A 86 -7.99 -11.85 0.86
N GLU A 87 -7.59 -13.02 0.37
CA GLU A 87 -6.89 -14.07 1.12
C GLU A 87 -5.36 -13.90 1.12
N ASP A 88 -4.83 -13.07 0.20
CA ASP A 88 -3.39 -12.82 0.11
C ASP A 88 -2.90 -12.02 1.33
N HIS A 89 -1.72 -12.36 1.84
CA HIS A 89 -1.04 -11.52 2.83
C HIS A 89 -0.14 -10.51 2.11
N ILE A 90 -0.42 -9.22 2.24
CA ILE A 90 0.28 -8.15 1.54
C ILE A 90 1.51 -7.72 2.34
N VAL A 91 2.67 -7.61 1.70
CA VAL A 91 3.87 -7.00 2.28
C VAL A 91 4.22 -5.75 1.48
N LEU A 92 4.23 -4.60 2.17
CA LEU A 92 4.54 -3.30 1.60
C LEU A 92 5.98 -2.91 1.91
N TYR A 93 6.66 -2.34 0.92
CA TYR A 93 7.91 -1.60 1.13
C TYR A 93 7.93 -0.38 0.22
N ASP A 94 8.84 0.55 0.47
CA ASP A 94 9.13 1.65 -0.44
C ASP A 94 10.64 1.88 -0.54
N ARG A 95 11.05 2.78 -1.43
CA ARG A 95 12.45 3.16 -1.65
C ARG A 95 12.88 4.39 -0.86
N SER A 96 12.09 4.84 0.12
CA SER A 96 12.44 6.01 0.93
C SER A 96 13.78 5.82 1.63
N ALA A 97 14.62 6.86 1.63
CA ALA A 97 15.85 6.87 2.41
C ALA A 97 15.62 6.75 3.92
N ALA A 98 14.41 7.09 4.40
CA ALA A 98 14.00 6.88 5.79
C ALA A 98 13.62 5.42 6.09
N GLY A 99 13.67 4.53 5.10
CA GLY A 99 13.24 3.13 5.18
C GLY A 99 11.72 2.93 5.21
N PHE A 100 10.95 4.00 5.40
CA PHE A 100 9.50 4.00 5.45
C PHE A 100 8.95 5.41 5.21
N PHE A 101 8.08 5.57 4.21
CA PHE A 101 7.37 6.81 3.94
C PHE A 101 6.06 6.58 3.18
N ALA A 102 6.15 6.14 1.93
CA ALA A 102 5.01 5.91 1.06
C ALA A 102 4.29 4.60 1.44
N ALA A 103 5.02 3.54 1.80
CA ALA A 103 4.47 2.28 2.29
C ALA A 103 3.54 2.48 3.49
N GLY A 104 3.81 3.48 4.34
CA GLY A 104 2.93 3.83 5.46
C GLY A 104 1.56 4.33 5.06
N ARG A 105 1.50 5.13 4.00
CA ARG A 105 0.21 5.57 3.44
C ARG A 105 -0.54 4.39 2.83
N ALA A 106 0.14 3.52 2.08
CA ALA A 106 -0.49 2.32 1.50
C ALA A 106 -1.04 1.39 2.61
N TRP A 107 -0.27 1.17 3.68
CA TRP A 107 -0.70 0.42 4.86
C TRP A 107 -1.94 1.04 5.50
N PHE A 108 -1.91 2.36 5.74
CA PHE A 108 -3.04 3.07 6.34
C PHE A 108 -4.31 2.94 5.49
N LEU A 109 -4.20 3.05 4.16
CA LEU A 109 -5.33 2.86 3.27
C LEU A 109 -5.88 1.45 3.34
N LEU A 110 -5.04 0.42 3.20
CA LEU A 110 -5.46 -0.98 3.29
C LEU A 110 -6.20 -1.26 4.60
N LYS A 111 -5.67 -0.80 5.74
CA LYS A 111 -6.34 -0.91 7.05
C LYS A 111 -7.68 -0.16 7.08
N THR A 112 -7.70 1.07 6.55
CA THR A 112 -8.92 1.89 6.45
C THR A 112 -9.99 1.22 5.58
N TYR A 113 -9.58 0.36 4.64
CA TYR A 113 -10.45 -0.42 3.76
C TYR A 113 -10.71 -1.86 4.24
N GLY A 114 -10.38 -2.16 5.50
CA GLY A 114 -10.68 -3.43 6.15
C GLY A 114 -9.73 -4.59 5.78
N VAL A 115 -8.58 -4.30 5.18
CA VAL A 115 -7.57 -5.31 4.84
C VAL A 115 -6.62 -5.48 6.02
N ASP A 116 -6.78 -6.57 6.77
CA ASP A 116 -6.02 -6.83 7.99
C ASP A 116 -4.70 -7.58 7.76
N ASN A 117 -4.64 -8.41 6.70
CA ASN A 117 -3.48 -9.22 6.32
C ASN A 117 -2.45 -8.37 5.56
N VAL A 118 -1.88 -7.37 6.25
CA VAL A 118 -0.89 -6.46 5.67
C VAL A 118 0.28 -6.24 6.64
N SER A 119 1.49 -6.35 6.09
CA SER A 119 2.75 -6.05 6.78
C SER A 119 3.55 -4.98 6.05
N ILE A 120 4.46 -4.34 6.78
CA ILE A 120 5.48 -3.44 6.25
C ILE A 120 6.85 -4.10 6.41
N LEU A 121 7.70 -4.02 5.40
CA LEU A 121 9.11 -4.39 5.50
C LEU A 121 9.87 -3.29 6.25
N ASN A 122 10.46 -3.63 7.39
CA ASN A 122 11.26 -2.71 8.18
C ASN A 122 12.53 -2.29 7.43
N GLY A 123 12.72 -0.99 7.22
CA GLY A 123 13.87 -0.44 6.51
C GLY A 123 13.76 -0.43 4.99
N GLY A 124 12.66 -0.94 4.42
CA GLY A 124 12.31 -0.84 3.01
C GLY A 124 13.33 -1.47 2.06
N PHE A 125 13.34 -1.00 0.81
CA PHE A 125 14.23 -1.52 -0.23
C PHE A 125 15.72 -1.43 0.14
N GLN A 126 16.11 -0.36 0.84
CA GLN A 126 17.51 -0.09 1.21
C GLN A 126 18.04 -1.08 2.26
N ALA A 127 17.19 -1.59 3.16
CA ALA A 127 17.57 -2.65 4.07
C ALA A 127 17.68 -3.98 3.34
N TRP A 128 16.70 -4.31 2.49
CA TRP A 128 16.71 -5.53 1.69
C TRP A 128 17.95 -5.66 0.79
N ALA A 129 18.25 -4.62 0.02
CA ALA A 129 19.41 -4.60 -0.87
C ALA A 129 20.74 -4.78 -0.12
N ARG A 130 20.82 -4.33 1.14
CA ARG A 130 22.01 -4.44 1.98
C ARG A 130 22.15 -5.78 2.68
N GLU A 131 21.05 -6.30 3.21
CA GLU A 131 21.05 -7.49 4.09
C GLU A 131 20.88 -8.79 3.31
N ILE A 132 20.01 -8.79 2.30
CA ILE A 132 19.68 -9.98 1.52
C ILE A 132 20.39 -9.96 0.17
N ASN A 133 20.48 -8.79 -0.47
CA ASN A 133 21.14 -8.58 -1.75
C ASN A 133 20.61 -9.50 -2.88
N GLU A 134 19.33 -9.84 -2.83
CA GLU A 134 18.61 -10.56 -3.90
C GLU A 134 17.64 -9.58 -4.55
N ILE A 135 17.94 -9.12 -5.76
CA ILE A 135 17.08 -8.17 -6.49
C ILE A 135 16.72 -8.75 -7.84
N GLU A 136 15.50 -8.47 -8.29
CA GLU A 136 15.02 -8.73 -9.64
C GLU A 136 14.91 -7.42 -10.41
N THR A 137 14.95 -7.53 -11.73
CA THR A 137 14.71 -6.46 -12.69
C THR A 137 13.57 -6.89 -13.60
N LEU A 138 12.97 -5.97 -14.35
CA LEU A 138 11.94 -6.37 -15.32
C LEU A 138 12.43 -7.40 -16.35
N GLU A 139 13.73 -7.40 -16.65
CA GLU A 139 14.33 -8.37 -17.58
C GLU A 139 14.44 -9.77 -16.97
N THR A 140 14.64 -9.87 -15.65
CA THR A 140 14.85 -11.14 -14.95
C THR A 140 13.57 -11.72 -14.36
N ASN A 141 12.61 -10.87 -14.00
CA ASN A 141 11.26 -11.27 -13.62
C ASN A 141 10.26 -10.15 -13.93
N PRO A 142 9.61 -10.16 -15.11
CA PRO A 142 8.57 -9.18 -15.38
C PRO A 142 7.41 -9.39 -14.38
N PRO A 143 6.74 -8.32 -13.91
CA PRO A 143 5.57 -8.45 -13.06
C PRO A 143 4.57 -9.34 -13.77
N LYS A 144 3.75 -10.07 -12.99
CA LYS A 144 2.87 -11.14 -13.52
C LYS A 144 1.89 -10.68 -14.61
N LYS A 145 1.82 -9.38 -14.92
CA LYS A 145 1.09 -8.80 -16.06
C LYS A 145 1.82 -7.61 -16.71
N GLU A 146 2.33 -7.83 -17.92
CA GLU A 146 2.17 -6.86 -19.00
C GLU A 146 0.67 -6.81 -19.37
N VAL A 147 -0.14 -6.03 -18.65
CA VAL A 147 -1.35 -5.48 -19.28
C VAL A 147 -0.90 -4.16 -19.88
N GLU A 148 -0.27 -4.29 -21.05
CA GLU A 148 -0.44 -3.39 -22.19
C GLU A 148 -0.57 -1.90 -21.82
N TYR A 149 0.56 -1.27 -21.49
CA TYR A 149 0.69 0.19 -21.58
C TYR A 149 0.66 0.69 -23.04
N LEU A 150 0.64 -0.20 -24.03
CA LEU A 150 0.41 0.11 -25.45
C LEU A 150 -0.27 -1.06 -26.19
N SER A 151 -1.48 -0.79 -26.69
CA SER A 151 -2.32 -1.55 -27.64
C SER A 151 -3.42 -2.44 -27.04
N LEU A 152 -4.09 -3.23 -27.86
CA LEU A 152 -5.24 -4.05 -27.50
C LEU A 152 -4.94 -5.49 -27.92
N ARG A 153 -4.73 -6.43 -26.99
CA ARG A 153 -4.98 -7.87 -27.14
C ARG A 153 -4.73 -8.63 -25.82
N ILE A 154 -5.75 -8.64 -24.98
CA ILE A 154 -5.83 -9.57 -23.85
C ILE A 154 -5.96 -11.00 -24.39
N THR A 155 -5.03 -11.90 -24.03
CA THR A 155 -5.18 -13.34 -24.26
C THR A 155 -6.19 -13.95 -23.27
N SER A 156 -6.99 -14.91 -23.75
CA SER A 156 -8.18 -15.44 -23.06
C SER A 156 -7.92 -16.03 -21.66
N GLN A 157 -6.73 -16.57 -21.39
CA GLN A 157 -6.41 -17.16 -20.07
C GLN A 157 -6.10 -16.09 -19.01
N ILE A 158 -5.45 -14.99 -19.38
CA ILE A 158 -5.17 -13.87 -18.45
C ILE A 158 -6.45 -13.11 -18.15
N HIS A 159 -7.33 -12.93 -19.14
CA HIS A 159 -8.69 -12.43 -18.94
C HIS A 159 -9.46 -13.29 -17.93
N LEU A 160 -9.40 -14.62 -18.08
CA LEU A 160 -10.08 -15.57 -17.21
C LEU A 160 -9.54 -15.52 -15.77
N MET A 161 -8.21 -15.45 -15.59
CA MET A 161 -7.60 -15.30 -14.26
C MET A 161 -7.89 -13.94 -13.59
N LEU A 162 -8.00 -12.85 -14.35
CA LEU A 162 -8.44 -11.55 -13.84
C LEU A 162 -9.90 -11.56 -13.39
N GLN A 163 -10.74 -12.37 -14.05
CA GLN A 163 -12.13 -12.52 -13.65
C GLN A 163 -12.30 -13.38 -12.38
N THR A 164 -11.33 -14.24 -12.03
CA THR A 164 -11.46 -15.15 -10.88
C THR A 164 -10.99 -14.56 -9.56
N LYS A 165 -9.99 -13.68 -9.55
CA LYS A 165 -9.56 -12.99 -8.33
C LYS A 165 -10.30 -11.67 -8.21
N LYS A 166 -11.20 -11.57 -7.24
CA LYS A 166 -11.89 -10.32 -6.91
C LYS A 166 -11.31 -9.79 -5.62
N PHE A 167 -10.73 -8.59 -5.65
CA PHE A 167 -10.41 -7.86 -4.44
C PHE A 167 -11.59 -6.98 -4.07
N THR A 168 -12.10 -7.14 -2.86
CA THR A 168 -13.18 -6.31 -2.33
C THR A 168 -12.71 -5.57 -1.08
N VAL A 169 -13.20 -4.35 -0.89
CA VAL A 169 -12.88 -3.56 0.29
C VAL A 169 -14.12 -2.94 0.90
N LYS A 170 -14.03 -2.68 2.20
CA LYS A 170 -15.06 -1.93 2.91
C LYS A 170 -14.42 -0.81 3.68
N LEU A 171 -14.85 0.42 3.42
CA LEU A 171 -14.42 1.57 4.21
C LEU A 171 -14.80 1.34 5.68
N ASN A 172 -13.81 1.35 6.55
CA ASN A 172 -13.97 1.41 7.98
C ASN A 172 -14.13 2.88 8.40
N GLU A 173 -15.38 3.33 8.46
CA GLU A 173 -15.73 4.70 8.84
C GLU A 173 -15.27 5.08 10.26
N GLN A 174 -14.90 4.11 11.10
CA GLN A 174 -14.34 4.40 12.42
C GLN A 174 -12.88 4.85 12.37
N MET A 175 -12.15 4.55 11.30
CA MET A 175 -10.74 4.96 11.12
C MET A 175 -10.59 6.36 10.51
N VAL A 176 -11.67 6.91 9.92
CA VAL A 176 -11.66 8.21 9.25
C VAL A 176 -12.56 9.18 10.02
N ARG A 177 -12.21 10.47 10.02
CA ARG A 177 -13.09 11.53 10.50
C ARG A 177 -13.29 12.56 9.39
N TYR A 178 -14.54 12.87 9.10
CA TYR A 178 -14.92 13.92 8.16
C TYR A 178 -14.80 15.30 8.81
N PHE A 179 -14.72 16.34 7.99
CA PHE A 179 -14.59 17.72 8.45
C PHE A 179 -15.65 18.09 9.49
N ASP A 180 -16.92 17.78 9.24
CA ASP A 180 -18.03 18.09 10.15
C ASP A 180 -17.94 17.33 11.48
N GLN A 181 -17.39 16.12 11.46
CA GLN A 181 -17.15 15.34 12.69
C GLN A 181 -15.99 15.92 13.50
N ILE A 182 -14.96 16.45 12.84
CA ILE A 182 -13.87 17.15 13.52
C ILE A 182 -14.38 18.46 14.12
N THR A 183 -15.15 19.26 13.37
CA THR A 183 -15.68 20.54 13.86
C THR A 183 -16.70 20.35 14.98
N SER A 184 -17.55 19.32 14.94
CA SER A 184 -18.47 19.01 16.05
C SER A 184 -17.73 18.66 17.34
N ASN A 185 -16.60 17.93 17.22
CA ASN A 185 -15.77 17.54 18.36
C ASN A 185 -14.99 18.71 18.97
N LEU A 186 -14.83 19.83 18.26
CA LEU A 186 -14.19 21.04 18.76
C LEU A 186 -15.14 21.95 19.56
N SER A 187 -16.44 21.60 19.64
CA SER A 187 -17.33 22.33 20.54
C SER A 187 -16.83 22.17 21.98
N LEU A 188 -16.35 23.28 22.57
CA LEU A 188 -15.81 23.37 23.92
C LEU A 188 -16.91 23.24 24.97
N ASP A 189 -17.85 22.31 24.81
CA ASP A 189 -18.83 22.02 25.85
C ASP A 189 -18.11 21.32 27.00
N ALA A 190 -17.87 22.07 28.07
CA ALA A 190 -17.25 21.59 29.29
C ALA A 190 -18.02 20.43 29.95
N ASN A 191 -19.29 20.19 29.54
CA ASN A 191 -20.12 19.09 30.01
C ASN A 191 -20.13 17.87 29.06
N SER A 192 -19.43 17.94 27.91
CA SER A 192 -19.33 16.79 27.00
C SER A 192 -18.51 15.68 27.63
N SER A 193 -19.07 14.46 27.67
CA SER A 193 -18.38 13.27 28.14
C SER A 193 -17.33 12.74 27.15
N GLN A 194 -17.28 13.26 25.91
CA GLN A 194 -16.31 12.86 24.90
C GLN A 194 -15.07 13.75 24.96
N ARG A 195 -13.94 13.17 25.40
CA ARG A 195 -12.62 13.82 25.35
C ARG A 195 -11.91 13.46 24.04
N VAL A 196 -12.17 14.23 22.98
CA VAL A 196 -11.45 14.11 21.71
C VAL A 196 -10.37 15.20 21.64
N GLN A 197 -9.13 14.81 21.33
CA GLN A 197 -8.04 15.75 21.05
C GLN A 197 -7.70 15.69 19.57
N VAL A 198 -7.61 16.87 18.94
CA VAL A 198 -7.11 16.99 17.56
C VAL A 198 -5.62 17.27 17.64
N VAL A 199 -4.82 16.39 17.04
CA VAL A 199 -3.35 16.55 16.94
C VAL A 199 -3.01 16.93 15.51
N ASP A 200 -2.35 18.08 15.34
CA ASP A 200 -1.82 18.49 14.04
C ASP A 200 -0.47 17.80 13.80
N ALA A 201 -0.45 16.80 12.92
CA ALA A 201 0.74 16.02 12.59
C ALA A 201 1.63 16.68 11.51
N ARG A 202 1.36 17.93 11.11
CA ARG A 202 2.15 18.63 10.09
C ARG A 202 3.43 19.20 10.68
N PRO A 203 4.47 19.40 9.85
CA PRO A 203 5.72 20.02 10.30
C PRO A 203 5.50 21.45 10.83
N PRO A 204 6.40 21.95 11.71
CA PRO A 204 6.24 23.23 12.39
C PRO A 204 5.91 24.42 11.49
N ASN A 205 6.49 24.49 10.29
CA ASN A 205 6.19 25.58 9.34
C ASN A 205 4.70 25.61 8.97
N LEU A 206 4.09 24.45 8.65
CA LEU A 206 2.67 24.36 8.32
C LEU A 206 1.78 24.55 9.55
N PHE A 207 2.22 24.07 10.72
CA PHE A 207 1.51 24.27 11.99
C PHE A 207 1.41 25.77 12.35
N TYR A 208 2.51 26.50 12.24
CA TYR A 208 2.56 27.94 12.53
C TYR A 208 2.08 28.83 11.36
N GLY A 209 1.52 28.26 10.29
CA GLY A 209 1.02 29.02 9.14
C GLY A 209 2.10 29.77 8.35
N ARG A 210 3.37 29.34 8.44
CA ARG A 210 4.49 29.91 7.68
C ARG A 210 4.52 29.25 6.31
N SER A 211 4.49 30.05 5.23
CA SER A 211 4.60 29.52 3.88
C SER A 211 5.93 28.78 3.69
N LYS A 212 5.94 27.82 2.77
CA LYS A 212 7.19 27.31 2.20
C LYS A 212 7.92 28.41 1.45
#